data_AF-A0A6S6XLZ3-F1
#
_entry.id   AF-A0A6S6XLZ3-F1
#
_cell.length_a   1.000
_cell.length_b   1.000
_cell.length_c   1.000
_cell.angle_alpha   90.00
_cell.angle_beta   90.00
_cell.angle_gamma   90.00
#
_symmetry.space_group_name_H-M   'P 1'
#
loop_
_entity.id
_entity.type
_entity.pdbx_description
1 polymer ?
#
loop_
_entity_poly.entity_id
_entity_poly.type
_entity_poly.pdbx_seq_one_letter_code
_entity_poly.pdbx_strand_id
1 'polypeptide(L)' 'MDKKYGNMFEMLKDNPEAKAYFDNLPPTVRQQISTRSFNVNSFESLRHYADNLTRGDY' A
#
# COMPACT_ATOMS: atom_id res chain seq x y z
N MET A 1 14.28 -0.25 -13.95
CA MET A 1 13.04 0.53 -14.17
C MET A 1 12.01 0.01 -13.20
N ASP A 2 11.75 0.76 -12.15
CA ASP A 2 10.80 0.44 -11.11
C ASP A 2 9.41 0.42 -11.75
N LYS A 3 8.76 -0.75 -11.76
CA LYS A 3 7.39 -0.90 -12.28
C LYS A 3 6.47 -0.04 -11.43
N LYS A 4 6.09 1.12 -11.97
CA LYS A 4 5.04 1.96 -11.40
C LYS A 4 3.70 1.53 -11.98
N TYR A 5 2.78 1.17 -11.09
CA TYR A 5 1.41 0.86 -11.43
C TYR A 5 0.59 2.16 -11.50
N GLY A 6 -0.49 2.19 -12.28
CA GLY A 6 -1.34 3.38 -12.37
C GLY A 6 -2.01 3.72 -11.04
N ASN A 7 -2.27 2.71 -10.21
CA ASN A 7 -2.79 2.85 -8.86
C ASN A 7 -2.46 1.61 -8.01
N MET A 8 -2.73 1.70 -6.71
CA MET A 8 -2.55 0.59 -5.79
C MET A 8 -3.32 -0.65 -6.22
N PHE A 9 -4.58 -0.53 -6.66
CA PHE A 9 -5.41 -1.69 -6.99
C PHE A 9 -4.86 -2.51 -8.15
N GLU A 10 -4.30 -1.85 -9.17
CA GLU A 10 -3.59 -2.51 -10.26
C GLU A 10 -2.36 -3.26 -9.76
N MET A 11 -1.60 -2.65 -8.86
CA MET A 11 -0.48 -3.32 -8.19
C MET A 11 -0.94 -4.54 -7.38
N LEU A 12 -2.00 -4.42 -6.58
CA LEU A 12 -2.49 -5.55 -5.78
C LEU A 12 -3.05 -6.68 -6.66
N LYS A 13 -3.54 -6.35 -7.86
CA LYS A 13 -4.04 -7.34 -8.82
C LYS A 13 -2.90 -8.07 -9.54
N ASP A 14 -1.87 -7.33 -9.95
CA ASP A 14 -0.70 -7.88 -10.65
C ASP A 14 0.28 -8.56 -9.70
N ASN A 15 0.33 -8.11 -8.44
CA ASN A 15 1.35 -8.48 -7.47
C ASN A 15 0.71 -9.08 -6.21
N PRO A 16 0.59 -10.43 -6.13
CA PRO A 16 -0.08 -11.11 -5.03
C PRO A 16 0.62 -10.89 -3.69
N GLU A 17 1.94 -10.68 -3.68
CA GLU A 17 2.71 -10.36 -2.48
C GLU A 17 2.29 -9.00 -1.90
N ALA A 18 2.13 -7.98 -2.76
CA ALA A 18 1.63 -6.68 -2.34
C ALA A 18 0.21 -6.77 -1.80
N LYS A 19 -0.64 -7.61 -2.40
CA LYS A 19 -1.98 -7.90 -1.90
C LYS A 19 -1.94 -8.53 -0.51
N ALA A 20 -1.13 -9.56 -0.30
CA ALA A 20 -1.00 -10.24 0.99
C ALA A 20 -0.47 -9.29 2.07
N TYR A 21 0.51 -8.43 1.73
CA TYR A 21 1.00 -7.40 2.64
C TYR A 21 -0.12 -6.43 3.02
N PHE A 22 -0.82 -5.87 2.04
CA PHE A 22 -1.93 -4.95 2.27
C PHE A 22 -3.03 -5.58 3.14
N ASP A 23 -3.41 -6.83 2.86
CA ASP A 23 -4.46 -7.55 3.60
C ASP A 23 -4.10 -7.78 5.08
N ASN A 24 -2.81 -8.00 5.37
CA ASN A 24 -2.29 -8.16 6.74
C ASN A 24 -2.21 -6.83 7.52
N LEU A 25 -2.37 -5.67 6.88
CA LEU A 25 -2.32 -4.39 7.58
C LEU A 25 -3.59 -4.15 8.42
N PRO A 26 -3.47 -3.38 9.52
CA PRO A 26 -4.62 -2.98 10.32
C PRO A 26 -5.71 -2.33 9.45
N PRO A 27 -7.01 -2.55 9.77
CA PRO A 27 -8.11 -1.99 8.99
C PRO A 27 -8.05 -0.46 8.88
N THR A 28 -7.57 0.24 9.91
CA THR A 28 -7.34 1.69 9.91
C THR A 28 -6.27 2.10 8.89
N VAL A 29 -5.15 1.38 8.85
CA VAL A 29 -4.05 1.61 7.90
C VAL A 29 -4.52 1.32 6.47
N ARG A 30 -5.22 0.20 6.25
CA ARG A 30 -5.81 -0.15 4.95
C ARG A 30 -6.79 0.92 4.44
N GLN A 31 -7.64 1.45 5.30
CA GLN A 31 -8.56 2.54 4.92
C GLN A 31 -7.79 3.79 4.50
N GLN A 32 -6.82 4.24 5.30
CA GLN A 32 -6.03 5.43 4.97
C GLN A 32 -5.23 5.28 3.67
N ILE A 33 -4.60 4.12 3.48
CA ILE A 33 -3.93 3.79 2.22
C ILE A 33 -4.92 3.81 1.06
N SER A 34 -6.12 3.24 1.22
CA SER A 34 -7.14 3.21 0.16
C SER A 34 -7.58 4.61 -0.26
N THR A 35 -7.67 5.55 0.68
CA THR A 35 -7.97 6.97 0.40
C THR A 35 -6.88 7.63 -0.45
N ARG A 36 -5.62 7.19 -0.33
CA ARG A 36 -4.48 7.68 -1.12
C ARG A 36 -3.93 6.65 -2.10
N SER A 37 -4.77 5.72 -2.55
CA SER A 37 -4.41 4.63 -3.47
C SER A 37 -3.78 5.11 -4.80
N PHE A 38 -4.06 6.35 -5.21
CA PHE A 38 -3.42 7.00 -6.37
C PHE A 38 -1.94 7.33 -6.17
N ASN A 39 -1.51 7.63 -4.94
CA ASN A 39 -0.09 7.91 -4.63
C ASN A 39 0.71 6.65 -4.31
N VAL A 40 0.03 5.51 -4.13
CA VAL A 40 0.66 4.21 -3.87
C VAL A 40 0.71 3.42 -5.17
N ASN A 41 1.75 3.68 -5.95
CA ASN A 41 1.97 3.10 -7.28
C ASN A 41 3.09 2.04 -7.29
N SER A 42 3.69 1.73 -6.14
CA SER A 42 4.78 0.76 -6.00
C SER A 42 4.72 0.07 -4.64
N PHE A 43 5.28 -1.14 -4.56
CA PHE A 43 5.29 -1.91 -3.32
C PHE A 43 6.12 -1.21 -2.23
N GLU A 44 7.18 -0.51 -2.61
CA GLU A 44 7.96 0.31 -1.69
C GLU A 44 7.13 1.48 -1.12
N SER A 45 6.40 2.21 -1.96
CA SER A 45 5.48 3.27 -1.50
C SER A 45 4.42 2.73 -0.55
N LEU A 46 3.89 1.52 -0.82
CA LEU A 46 2.93 0.86 0.06
C LEU A 46 3.55 0.56 1.44
N ARG A 47 4.73 -0.06 1.46
CA ARG A 47 5.44 -0.37 2.71
C ARG A 47 5.81 0.88 3.48
N HIS A 48 6.34 1.89 2.80
CA HIS A 48 6.76 3.14 3.43
C HIS A 48 5.57 3.94 3.99
N TYR A 49 4.43 3.92 3.29
CA TYR A 49 3.22 4.58 3.76
C TYR A 49 2.58 3.80 4.92
N ALA A 50 2.53 2.48 4.83
CA ALA A 50 2.09 1.62 5.92
C ALA A 50 2.97 1.83 7.17
N ASP A 51 4.30 1.82 7.03
CA ASP A 51 5.26 2.05 8.12
C ASP A 51 5.04 3.40 8.79
N ASN A 52 4.90 4.48 8.01
CA ASN A 52 4.58 5.82 8.52
C ASN A 52 3.27 5.85 9.31
N LEU A 53 2.24 5.14 8.84
CA LEU A 53 0.94 5.08 9.51
C LEU A 53 0.98 4.24 10.79
N THR A 54 1.71 3.12 10.80
CA THR A 54 1.89 2.28 12.01
C THR A 54 2.82 2.90 13.05
N ARG A 55 3.78 3.74 12.64
CA ARG A 55 4.70 4.43 13.56
C ARG A 55 4.11 5.69 14.18
N GLY A 56 3.13 6.31 13.54
CA GLY A 56 2.45 7.52 14.04
C GLY A 56 1.44 7.28 15.16
N ASP A 57 1.22 6.02 15.59
CA ASP A 57 0.24 5.62 16.61
C ASP A 57 0.90 5.31 17.97
N TYR A 58 1.89 6.10 18.39
CA TYR A 58 2.42 6.05 19.76
C TYR A 58 2.69 7.44 20.33
#